data_AF-A0A837FIE6-F1
#
_entry.id   AF-A0A837FIE6-F1
#
_cell.length_a   1.000
_cell.length_b   1.000
_cell.length_c   1.000
_cell.angle_alpha   90.00
_cell.angle_beta   90.00
_cell.angle_gamma   90.00
#
_symmetry.space_group_name_H-M   'P 1'
#
loop_
_entity.id
_entity.type
_entity.pdbx_description
1 polymer ?
#
loop_
_entity_poly.entity_id
_entity_poly.type
_entity_poly.pdbx_seq_one_letter_code
_entity_poly.pdbx_strand_id
1 'polypeptide(L)'
;MKAQKSSRILNEFISNFRLEEDSFDKFTNAAQLHSLALNSGSEQNQLINLWIALESIIPTNGNVSNIENIINSTLPFLNMMYYKRLVNKLIADILNWNRRAGINAVKSISGTNLYIKYIKLFALEENKHILTTLKEKTRDFHLLKDRICFFEELFKSPKNILNGLDIHGQRVAQQIRRIYRARNLIVHTGNLPSYTSILIENLHDYLDVVIGTLIELNISQRRISTISQGFKMMEIRYSSYRRKLEVKNLQFKEDNIDSLFH
;
A
#
# COMPACT_ATOMS: atom_id res chain seq x y z
N MET A 1 -23.98 10.05 -1.51
CA MET A 1 -22.68 9.94 -2.22
C MET A 1 -21.89 8.65 -1.93
N LYS A 2 -21.61 8.26 -0.67
CA LYS A 2 -20.89 6.98 -0.38
C LYS A 2 -21.63 5.73 -0.87
N ALA A 3 -22.93 5.61 -0.61
CA ALA A 3 -23.74 4.47 -1.04
C ALA A 3 -23.74 4.28 -2.58
N GLN A 4 -24.03 5.33 -3.35
CA GLN A 4 -23.96 5.30 -4.83
C GLN A 4 -22.58 4.90 -5.38
N LYS A 5 -21.48 5.34 -4.74
CA LYS A 5 -20.12 4.94 -5.14
C LYS A 5 -19.89 3.45 -4.86
N SER A 6 -20.29 2.96 -3.69
CA SER A 6 -20.20 1.54 -3.32
C SER A 6 -21.05 0.64 -4.23
N SER A 7 -22.27 1.05 -4.59
CA SER A 7 -23.13 0.32 -5.53
C SER A 7 -22.51 0.24 -6.92
N ARG A 8 -21.89 1.33 -7.40
CA ARG A 8 -21.19 1.34 -8.68
C ARG A 8 -19.99 0.39 -8.70
N ILE A 9 -19.16 0.42 -7.65
CA ILE A 9 -18.00 -0.48 -7.51
C ILE A 9 -18.46 -1.94 -7.44
N LEU A 10 -19.54 -2.22 -6.70
CA LEU A 10 -20.11 -3.56 -6.60
C LEU A 10 -20.63 -4.06 -7.95
N ASN A 11 -21.37 -3.21 -8.69
CA ASN A 11 -21.87 -3.58 -10.02
C ASN A 11 -20.72 -3.82 -11.01
N GLU A 12 -19.68 -3.00 -10.96
CA GLU A 12 -18.48 -3.16 -11.79
C GLU A 12 -17.73 -4.45 -11.45
N PHE A 13 -17.65 -4.79 -10.16
CA PHE A 13 -17.11 -6.07 -9.69
C PHE A 13 -17.92 -7.25 -10.23
N ILE A 14 -19.24 -7.26 -10.02
CA ILE A 14 -20.12 -8.36 -10.47
C ILE A 14 -20.07 -8.52 -12.00
N SER A 15 -20.01 -7.43 -12.76
CA SER A 15 -20.06 -7.49 -14.23
C SER A 15 -18.73 -7.89 -14.87
N ASN A 16 -17.60 -7.51 -14.27
CA ASN A 16 -16.30 -7.58 -14.94
C ASN A 16 -15.27 -8.47 -14.26
N PHE A 17 -15.42 -8.78 -12.97
CA PHE A 17 -14.45 -9.61 -12.27
C PHE A 17 -14.53 -11.05 -12.77
N ARG A 18 -13.45 -11.54 -13.38
CA ARG A 18 -13.38 -12.87 -13.97
C ARG A 18 -12.00 -13.47 -13.71
N LEU A 19 -11.97 -14.50 -12.87
CA LEU A 19 -10.81 -15.35 -12.69
C LEU A 19 -11.12 -16.75 -13.23
N GLU A 20 -10.08 -17.51 -13.55
CA GLU A 20 -10.19 -18.95 -13.77
C GLU A 20 -10.69 -19.64 -12.48
N GLU A 21 -11.39 -20.75 -12.63
CA GLU A 21 -12.18 -21.41 -11.58
C GLU A 21 -11.42 -21.59 -10.26
N ASP A 22 -10.25 -22.25 -10.26
CA ASP A 22 -9.43 -22.45 -9.05
C ASP A 22 -9.01 -21.12 -8.38
N SER A 23 -8.69 -20.10 -9.18
CA SER A 23 -8.34 -18.77 -8.67
C SER A 23 -9.56 -18.05 -8.12
N PHE A 24 -10.73 -18.23 -8.74
CA PHE A 24 -11.98 -17.65 -8.26
C PHE A 24 -12.41 -18.27 -6.92
N ASP A 25 -12.24 -19.58 -6.76
CA ASP A 25 -12.55 -20.29 -5.52
C ASP A 25 -11.63 -19.85 -4.38
N LYS A 26 -10.31 -19.77 -4.62
CA LYS A 26 -9.34 -19.24 -3.65
C LYS A 26 -9.69 -17.81 -3.22
N PHE A 27 -10.01 -16.94 -4.19
CA PHE A 27 -10.43 -15.57 -3.92
C PHE A 27 -11.69 -15.53 -3.05
N THR A 28 -12.71 -16.31 -3.42
CA THR A 28 -14.00 -16.35 -2.72
C THR A 28 -13.83 -16.86 -1.28
N ASN A 29 -13.04 -17.93 -1.09
CA ASN A 29 -12.72 -18.46 0.23
C ASN A 29 -11.99 -17.42 1.09
N ALA A 30 -11.01 -16.70 0.53
CA ALA A 30 -10.32 -15.64 1.25
C ALA A 30 -11.26 -14.48 1.64
N ALA A 31 -12.18 -14.09 0.75
CA ALA A 31 -13.19 -13.07 1.05
C ALA A 31 -14.18 -13.52 2.15
N GLN A 32 -14.57 -14.79 2.14
CA GLN A 32 -15.41 -15.38 3.19
C GLN A 32 -14.69 -15.41 4.54
N LEU A 33 -13.45 -15.87 4.58
CA LEU A 33 -12.61 -15.87 5.80
C LEU A 33 -12.38 -14.45 6.33
N HIS A 34 -12.15 -13.48 5.44
CA HIS A 34 -12.06 -12.07 5.80
C HIS A 34 -13.36 -11.56 6.46
N SER A 35 -14.51 -11.90 5.88
CA SER A 35 -15.83 -11.57 6.46
C SER A 35 -16.04 -12.24 7.82
N LEU A 36 -15.66 -13.52 7.98
CA LEU A 36 -15.76 -14.23 9.25
C LEU A 36 -14.88 -13.61 10.33
N ALA A 37 -13.69 -13.11 9.98
CA ALA A 37 -12.86 -12.35 10.89
C ALA A 37 -13.55 -11.06 11.34
N LEU A 38 -14.04 -10.23 10.41
CA LEU A 38 -14.70 -8.96 10.74
C LEU A 38 -15.91 -9.12 11.67
N ASN A 39 -16.64 -10.23 11.53
CA ASN A 39 -17.84 -10.51 12.32
C ASN A 39 -17.54 -11.29 13.62
N SER A 40 -16.29 -11.69 13.85
CA SER A 40 -15.93 -12.46 15.04
C SER A 40 -15.73 -11.56 16.25
N GLY A 41 -16.29 -11.93 17.39
CA GLY A 41 -16.03 -11.28 18.69
C GLY A 41 -14.75 -11.77 19.40
N SER A 42 -14.01 -12.72 18.81
CA SER A 42 -12.80 -13.30 19.40
C SER A 42 -11.57 -12.94 18.57
N GLU A 43 -10.58 -12.31 19.21
CA GLU A 43 -9.30 -11.97 18.57
C GLU A 43 -8.56 -13.22 18.03
N GLN A 44 -8.69 -14.36 18.71
CA GLN A 44 -8.14 -15.64 18.23
C GLN A 44 -8.68 -15.98 16.84
N ASN A 45 -10.01 -15.96 16.70
CA ASN A 45 -10.68 -16.30 15.45
C ASN A 45 -10.44 -15.25 14.37
N GLN A 46 -10.37 -13.97 14.75
CA GLN A 46 -9.97 -12.89 13.83
C GLN A 46 -8.60 -13.18 13.23
N LEU A 47 -7.57 -13.37 14.06
CA LEU A 47 -6.20 -13.60 13.60
C LEU A 47 -6.10 -14.87 12.74
N ILE A 48 -6.72 -15.97 13.17
CA ILE A 48 -6.65 -17.25 12.45
C ILE A 48 -7.32 -17.13 11.08
N ASN A 49 -8.53 -16.59 11.00
CA ASN A 49 -9.26 -16.49 9.74
C ASN A 49 -8.54 -15.58 8.74
N LEU A 50 -8.01 -14.44 9.20
CA LEU A 50 -7.24 -13.54 8.36
C LEU A 50 -5.94 -14.18 7.87
N TRP A 51 -5.26 -14.94 8.73
CA TRP A 51 -4.04 -15.63 8.35
C TRP A 51 -4.32 -16.64 7.25
N ILE A 52 -5.34 -17.48 7.43
CA ILE A 52 -5.74 -18.48 6.43
C ILE A 52 -6.16 -17.79 5.13
N ALA A 53 -6.86 -16.65 5.21
CA ALA A 53 -7.27 -15.88 4.03
C ALA A 53 -6.07 -15.37 3.23
N LEU A 54 -5.04 -14.84 3.90
CA LEU A 54 -3.81 -14.38 3.25
C LEU A 54 -2.99 -15.55 2.69
N GLU A 55 -2.85 -16.62 3.46
CA GLU A 55 -2.07 -17.80 3.08
C GLU A 55 -2.67 -18.53 1.88
N SER A 56 -4.01 -18.64 1.80
CA SER A 56 -4.70 -19.41 0.74
C SER A 56 -4.60 -18.78 -0.66
N ILE A 57 -4.42 -17.46 -0.74
CA ILE A 57 -4.28 -16.74 -2.02
C ILE A 57 -2.82 -16.67 -2.48
N ILE A 58 -1.85 -16.91 -1.60
CA ILE A 58 -0.44 -16.83 -1.95
C ILE A 58 -0.03 -18.09 -2.72
N PRO A 59 0.54 -17.99 -3.93
CA PRO A 59 1.02 -19.14 -4.67
C PRO A 59 2.14 -19.85 -3.92
N THR A 60 2.07 -21.17 -3.84
CA THR A 60 3.07 -21.99 -3.15
C THR A 60 4.42 -21.94 -3.88
N ASN A 61 5.50 -21.77 -3.13
CA ASN A 61 6.86 -21.89 -3.63
C ASN A 61 7.63 -22.92 -2.79
N GLY A 62 7.88 -24.11 -3.36
CA GLY A 62 8.54 -25.21 -2.65
C GLY A 62 10.02 -25.00 -2.35
N ASN A 63 10.63 -23.91 -2.85
CA ASN A 63 12.07 -23.66 -2.69
C ASN A 63 12.42 -22.85 -1.44
N VAL A 64 11.43 -22.30 -0.73
CA VAL A 64 11.64 -21.49 0.48
C VAL A 64 10.67 -21.91 1.57
N SER A 65 10.96 -21.57 2.82
CA SER A 65 10.01 -21.81 3.92
C SER A 65 8.68 -21.07 3.67
N ASN A 66 7.57 -21.64 4.14
CA ASN A 66 6.24 -21.05 3.91
C ASN A 66 6.13 -19.60 4.40
N ILE A 67 6.68 -19.29 5.58
CA ILE A 67 6.69 -17.92 6.12
C ILE A 67 7.50 -16.95 5.22
N GLU A 68 8.61 -17.42 4.66
CA GLU A 68 9.44 -16.63 3.77
C GLU A 68 8.76 -16.44 2.40
N ASN A 69 8.02 -17.44 1.91
CA ASN A 69 7.16 -17.29 0.74
C ASN A 69 6.12 -16.20 0.96
N ILE A 70 5.38 -16.24 2.08
CA ILE A 70 4.34 -15.26 2.40
C ILE A 70 4.91 -13.83 2.43
N ILE A 71 6.07 -13.65 3.06
CA ILE A 71 6.76 -12.35 3.12
C ILE A 71 7.11 -11.88 1.69
N ASN A 72 7.80 -12.71 0.92
CA ASN A 72 8.27 -12.34 -0.42
C ASN A 72 7.13 -12.10 -1.41
N SER A 73 6.01 -12.81 -1.29
CA SER A 73 4.82 -12.61 -2.11
C SER A 73 4.03 -11.36 -1.72
N THR A 74 3.99 -10.99 -0.44
CA THR A 74 3.20 -9.84 0.04
C THR A 74 3.94 -8.51 -0.13
N LEU A 75 5.27 -8.49 0.03
CA LEU A 75 6.08 -7.28 0.01
C LEU A 75 5.91 -6.41 -1.25
N PRO A 76 5.90 -6.96 -2.49
CA PRO A 76 5.72 -6.16 -3.71
C PRO A 76 4.42 -5.34 -3.71
N PHE A 77 3.34 -5.90 -3.17
CA PHE A 77 2.05 -5.22 -3.08
C PHE A 77 2.12 -4.03 -2.14
N LEU A 78 2.61 -4.28 -0.92
CA LEU A 78 2.67 -3.26 0.13
C LEU A 78 3.64 -2.14 -0.23
N ASN A 79 4.82 -2.47 -0.75
CA ASN A 79 5.83 -1.47 -1.11
C ASN A 79 5.41 -0.62 -2.30
N MET A 80 4.75 -1.19 -3.31
CA MET A 80 4.23 -0.41 -4.44
C MET A 80 3.19 0.63 -4.00
N MET A 81 2.39 0.32 -2.96
CA MET A 81 1.36 1.22 -2.47
C MET A 81 1.85 2.19 -1.39
N TYR A 82 3.00 1.93 -0.77
CA TYR A 82 3.46 2.59 0.45
C TYR A 82 3.50 4.12 0.35
N TYR A 83 4.35 4.68 -0.53
CA TYR A 83 4.47 6.13 -0.66
C TYR A 83 3.23 6.78 -1.25
N LYS A 84 2.52 6.10 -2.15
CA LYS A 84 1.25 6.60 -2.69
C LYS A 84 0.23 6.81 -1.56
N ARG A 85 0.09 5.85 -0.64
CA ARG A 85 -0.79 5.96 0.53
C ARG A 85 -0.34 7.08 1.46
N LEU A 86 0.95 7.15 1.78
CA LEU A 86 1.52 8.14 2.69
C LEU A 86 1.38 9.58 2.15
N VAL A 87 1.71 9.81 0.88
CA VAL A 87 1.56 11.14 0.26
C VAL A 87 0.09 11.52 0.16
N ASN A 88 -0.80 10.63 -0.27
CA ASN A 88 -2.23 10.96 -0.32
C ASN A 88 -2.81 11.28 1.06
N LYS A 89 -2.34 10.59 2.11
CA LYS A 89 -2.70 10.92 3.49
C LYS A 89 -2.19 12.30 3.87
N LEU A 90 -0.94 12.64 3.57
CA LEU A 90 -0.42 14.01 3.78
C LEU A 90 -1.26 15.06 3.03
N ILE A 91 -1.58 14.82 1.76
CA ILE A 91 -2.40 15.74 0.96
C ILE A 91 -3.77 15.94 1.63
N ALA A 92 -4.43 14.85 2.04
CA ALA A 92 -5.70 14.95 2.74
C ALA A 92 -5.57 15.78 4.03
N ASP A 93 -4.50 15.57 4.80
CA ASP A 93 -4.26 16.30 6.04
C ASP A 93 -3.97 17.79 5.79
N ILE A 94 -3.21 18.14 4.74
CA ILE A 94 -2.99 19.55 4.31
C ILE A 94 -4.31 20.19 3.89
N LEU A 95 -5.15 19.48 3.12
CA LEU A 95 -6.42 20.02 2.64
C LEU A 95 -7.45 20.18 3.76
N ASN A 96 -7.46 19.26 4.73
CA ASN A 96 -8.31 19.34 5.92
C ASN A 96 -7.88 20.49 6.83
N TRP A 97 -6.57 20.69 6.99
CA TRP A 97 -6.02 21.82 7.74
C TRP A 97 -6.34 23.15 7.07
N ASN A 98 -6.00 23.31 5.79
CA ASN A 98 -6.30 24.52 5.02
C ASN A 98 -6.37 24.22 3.52
N ARG A 99 -7.59 23.98 3.04
CA ARG A 99 -7.86 23.66 1.63
C ARG A 99 -7.33 24.72 0.66
N ARG A 100 -7.50 26.01 0.97
CA ARG A 100 -7.06 27.10 0.09
C ARG A 100 -5.53 27.14 0.00
N ALA A 101 -4.83 26.99 1.13
CA ALA A 101 -3.37 26.93 1.14
C ALA A 101 -2.86 25.71 0.37
N GLY A 102 -3.43 24.53 0.60
CA GLY A 102 -3.04 23.29 -0.09
C GLY A 102 -3.23 23.36 -1.60
N ILE A 103 -4.41 23.77 -2.07
CA ILE A 103 -4.68 23.89 -3.51
C ILE A 103 -3.80 24.96 -4.16
N ASN A 104 -3.58 26.10 -3.48
CA ASN A 104 -2.71 27.16 -4.02
C ASN A 104 -1.25 26.72 -4.13
N ALA A 105 -0.76 25.88 -3.22
CA ALA A 105 0.63 25.40 -3.23
C ALA A 105 0.98 24.54 -4.45
N VAL A 106 -0.02 24.00 -5.16
CA VAL A 106 0.18 23.17 -6.35
C VAL A 106 -0.54 23.72 -7.59
N LYS A 107 -1.08 24.94 -7.52
CA LYS A 107 -1.91 25.52 -8.59
C LYS A 107 -1.12 25.72 -9.88
N SER A 108 0.11 26.22 -9.79
CA SER A 108 1.02 26.46 -10.92
C SER A 108 1.82 25.24 -11.34
N ILE A 109 1.74 24.13 -10.58
CA ILE A 109 2.52 22.92 -10.84
C ILE A 109 1.76 22.02 -11.80
N SER A 110 2.44 21.57 -12.85
CA SER A 110 1.90 20.65 -13.85
C SER A 110 1.75 19.24 -13.27
N GLY A 111 0.79 18.46 -13.76
CA GLY A 111 0.62 17.08 -13.33
C GLY A 111 -0.81 16.56 -13.49
N THR A 112 -0.92 15.25 -13.69
CA THR A 112 -2.19 14.56 -13.99
C THR A 112 -3.16 14.54 -12.81
N ASN A 113 -2.66 14.60 -11.58
CA ASN A 113 -3.46 14.58 -10.36
C ASN A 113 -2.71 15.26 -9.20
N LEU A 114 -3.39 15.46 -8.06
CA LEU A 114 -2.77 16.08 -6.88
C LEU A 114 -1.55 15.31 -6.38
N TYR A 115 -1.57 13.99 -6.41
CA TYR A 115 -0.45 13.17 -5.94
C TYR A 115 0.85 13.48 -6.69
N ILE A 116 0.81 13.53 -8.03
CA ILE A 116 1.98 13.90 -8.84
C ILE A 116 2.39 15.35 -8.59
N LYS A 117 1.44 16.29 -8.51
CA LYS A 117 1.76 17.70 -8.27
C LYS A 117 2.46 17.93 -6.92
N TYR A 118 2.06 17.21 -5.88
CA TYR A 118 2.72 17.29 -4.58
C TYR A 118 4.10 16.63 -4.59
N ILE A 119 4.30 15.52 -5.33
CA ILE A 119 5.66 14.98 -5.52
C ILE A 119 6.56 16.03 -6.18
N LYS A 120 6.09 16.70 -7.24
CA LYS A 120 6.83 17.79 -7.91
C LYS A 120 7.10 18.98 -6.99
N LEU A 121 6.15 19.33 -6.12
CA LEU A 121 6.34 20.35 -5.09
C LEU A 121 7.47 19.99 -4.12
N PHE A 122 7.61 18.71 -3.76
CA PHE A 122 8.66 18.25 -2.84
C PHE A 122 10.01 17.99 -3.52
N ALA A 123 10.00 17.56 -4.78
CA ALA A 123 11.19 17.06 -5.47
C ALA A 123 11.96 18.12 -6.27
N LEU A 124 11.27 19.13 -6.81
CA LEU A 124 11.86 20.07 -7.77
C LEU A 124 12.28 21.38 -7.09
N GLU A 125 13.55 21.78 -7.31
CA GLU A 125 14.13 22.96 -6.68
C GLU A 125 13.40 24.26 -7.04
N GLU A 126 12.85 24.36 -8.26
CA GLU A 126 12.03 25.51 -8.72
C GLU A 126 10.79 25.74 -7.84
N ASN A 127 10.28 24.70 -7.17
CA ASN A 127 9.10 24.78 -6.31
C ASN A 127 9.43 25.08 -4.84
N LYS A 128 10.72 25.20 -4.48
CA LYS A 128 11.17 25.35 -3.08
C LYS A 128 10.62 26.58 -2.38
N HIS A 129 10.50 27.71 -3.08
CA HIS A 129 9.87 28.91 -2.52
C HIS A 129 8.39 28.65 -2.15
N ILE A 130 7.66 27.94 -3.01
CA ILE A 130 6.25 27.60 -2.79
C ILE A 130 6.12 26.65 -1.60
N LEU A 131 6.97 25.62 -1.52
CA LEU A 131 7.02 24.68 -0.40
C LEU A 131 7.36 25.39 0.92
N THR A 132 8.31 26.32 0.91
CA THR A 132 8.70 27.10 2.08
C THR A 132 7.53 27.96 2.58
N THR A 133 6.84 28.64 1.67
CA THR A 133 5.62 29.40 1.99
C THR A 133 4.54 28.49 2.60
N LEU A 134 4.36 27.28 2.08
CA LEU A 134 3.41 26.32 2.65
C LEU A 134 3.80 25.90 4.06
N LYS A 135 5.08 25.57 4.29
CA LYS A 135 5.62 25.22 5.62
C LYS A 135 5.43 26.36 6.62
N GLU A 136 5.73 27.60 6.25
CA GLU A 136 5.57 28.77 7.15
C GLU A 136 4.10 29.01 7.53
N LYS A 137 3.17 28.80 6.57
CA LYS A 137 1.74 28.94 6.84
C LYS A 137 1.22 27.96 7.89
N THR A 138 1.88 26.82 8.10
CA THR A 138 1.46 25.85 9.12
C THR A 138 1.53 26.41 10.54
N ARG A 139 2.36 27.44 10.82
CA ARG A 139 2.47 28.09 12.13
C ARG A 139 2.59 27.06 13.27
N ASP A 140 1.56 26.97 14.11
CA ASP A 140 1.50 26.14 15.32
C ASP A 140 1.17 24.67 15.03
N PHE A 141 0.85 24.31 13.78
CA PHE A 141 0.62 22.93 13.35
C PHE A 141 1.95 22.19 13.11
N HIS A 142 2.78 22.08 14.16
CA HIS A 142 4.14 21.54 14.09
C HIS A 142 4.20 20.11 13.52
N LEU A 143 3.28 19.22 13.92
CA LEU A 143 3.22 17.85 13.39
C LEU A 143 2.96 17.82 11.88
N LEU A 144 2.16 18.75 11.34
CA LEU A 144 1.93 18.85 9.91
C LEU A 144 3.19 19.37 9.20
N LYS A 145 3.85 20.38 9.79
CA LYS A 145 5.12 20.91 9.29
C LYS A 145 6.20 19.83 9.22
N ASP A 146 6.37 19.06 10.29
CA ASP A 146 7.36 17.98 10.37
C ASP A 146 7.11 16.91 9.33
N ARG A 147 5.83 16.58 9.08
CA ARG A 147 5.47 15.67 8.00
C ARG A 147 5.82 16.24 6.63
N ILE A 148 5.53 17.52 6.37
CA ILE A 148 5.92 18.17 5.11
C ILE A 148 7.45 18.12 4.94
N CYS A 149 8.22 18.44 5.98
CA CYS A 149 9.69 18.35 5.96
C CYS A 149 10.16 16.91 5.70
N PHE A 150 9.52 15.91 6.30
CA PHE A 150 9.85 14.50 6.04
C PHE A 150 9.70 14.15 4.55
N PHE A 151 8.61 14.58 3.90
CA PHE A 151 8.43 14.32 2.47
C PHE A 151 9.34 15.14 1.58
N GLU A 152 9.65 16.38 1.96
CA GLU A 152 10.69 17.18 1.29
C GLU A 152 12.02 16.41 1.29
N GLU A 153 12.50 15.96 2.45
CA GLU A 153 13.73 15.15 2.54
C GLU A 153 13.64 13.83 1.76
N LEU A 154 12.51 13.13 1.86
CA LEU A 154 12.28 11.87 1.18
C LEU A 154 12.37 12.02 -0.35
N PHE A 155 11.80 13.09 -0.91
CA PHE A 155 11.77 13.34 -2.35
C PHE A 155 12.98 14.14 -2.87
N LYS A 156 14.00 14.42 -2.05
CA LYS A 156 15.27 14.99 -2.54
C LYS A 156 16.02 14.06 -3.49
N SER A 157 15.92 12.74 -3.31
CA SER A 157 16.64 11.79 -4.17
C SER A 157 15.96 10.43 -4.31
N PRO A 158 16.12 9.73 -5.46
CA PRO A 158 15.66 8.35 -5.62
C PRO A 158 16.24 7.39 -4.58
N LYS A 159 17.46 7.65 -4.09
CA LYS A 159 18.11 6.85 -3.04
C LYS A 159 17.33 6.90 -1.72
N ASN A 160 16.76 8.03 -1.35
CA ASN A 160 15.95 8.16 -0.13
C ASN A 160 14.66 7.34 -0.24
N ILE A 161 14.02 7.34 -1.41
CA ILE A 161 12.85 6.51 -1.72
C ILE A 161 13.20 5.02 -1.56
N LEU A 162 14.28 4.55 -2.20
CA LEU A 162 14.74 3.16 -2.11
C LEU A 162 15.04 2.75 -0.67
N ASN A 163 15.82 3.54 0.07
CA ASN A 163 16.15 3.25 1.46
C ASN A 163 14.89 3.14 2.33
N GLY A 164 13.93 4.06 2.17
CA GLY A 164 12.69 3.98 2.92
C GLY A 164 11.80 2.79 2.53
N LEU A 165 11.85 2.30 1.28
CA LEU A 165 11.18 1.05 0.88
C LEU A 165 11.83 -0.18 1.50
N ASP A 166 13.16 -0.20 1.58
CA ASP A 166 13.90 -1.31 2.19
C ASP A 166 13.63 -1.36 3.70
N ILE A 167 13.66 -0.21 4.38
CA ILE A 167 13.29 -0.10 5.80
C ILE A 167 11.83 -0.52 6.01
N HIS A 168 10.90 -0.06 5.17
CA HIS A 168 9.49 -0.47 5.26
C HIS A 168 9.34 -1.99 5.06
N GLY A 169 10.02 -2.56 4.05
CA GLY A 169 9.98 -3.99 3.77
C GLY A 169 10.52 -4.83 4.93
N GLN A 170 11.61 -4.41 5.57
CA GLN A 170 12.12 -5.07 6.77
C GLN A 170 11.10 -5.05 7.92
N ARG A 171 10.44 -3.92 8.16
CA ARG A 171 9.40 -3.81 9.20
C ARG A 171 8.21 -4.73 8.91
N VAL A 172 7.71 -4.74 7.68
CA VAL A 172 6.63 -5.63 7.25
C VAL A 172 7.02 -7.09 7.45
N ALA A 173 8.22 -7.49 6.99
CA ALA A 173 8.71 -8.85 7.15
C ALA A 173 8.80 -9.26 8.64
N GLN A 174 9.24 -8.36 9.52
CA GLN A 174 9.23 -8.61 10.96
C GLN A 174 7.81 -8.74 11.53
N GLN A 175 6.86 -7.92 11.07
CA GLN A 175 5.46 -8.01 11.51
C GLN A 175 4.79 -9.30 11.06
N ILE A 176 5.00 -9.74 9.81
CA ILE A 176 4.49 -11.03 9.32
C ILE A 176 5.05 -12.20 10.16
N ARG A 177 6.35 -12.16 10.53
CA ARG A 177 6.93 -13.17 11.44
C ARG A 177 6.30 -13.13 12.84
N ARG A 178 5.93 -11.96 13.36
CA ARG A 178 5.21 -11.83 14.64
C ARG A 178 3.79 -12.39 14.56
N ILE A 179 3.07 -12.11 13.47
CA ILE A 179 1.74 -12.67 13.17
C ILE A 179 1.83 -14.20 13.14
N TYR A 180 2.77 -14.76 12.39
CA TYR A 180 2.96 -16.22 12.29
C TYR A 180 3.22 -16.88 13.66
N ARG A 181 4.08 -16.27 14.49
CA ARG A 181 4.37 -16.76 15.85
C ARG A 181 3.13 -16.69 16.75
N ALA A 182 2.39 -15.58 16.70
CA ALA A 182 1.16 -15.42 17.48
C ALA A 182 0.11 -16.45 17.06
N ARG A 183 -0.09 -16.65 15.75
CA ARG A 183 -0.97 -17.69 15.21
C ARG A 183 -0.58 -19.07 15.72
N ASN A 184 0.69 -19.43 15.67
CA ASN A 184 1.15 -20.73 16.15
C ASN A 184 0.93 -20.89 17.67
N LEU A 185 1.17 -19.84 18.46
CA LEU A 185 0.92 -19.88 19.89
C LEU A 185 -0.58 -20.12 20.18
N ILE A 186 -1.47 -19.40 19.50
CA ILE A 186 -2.92 -19.56 19.66
C ILE A 186 -3.36 -20.97 19.27
N VAL A 187 -2.90 -21.48 18.12
CA VAL A 187 -3.28 -22.82 17.63
C VAL A 187 -2.77 -23.93 18.54
N HIS A 188 -1.54 -23.83 19.06
CA HIS A 188 -0.92 -24.90 19.84
C HIS A 188 -1.22 -24.84 21.34
N THR A 189 -1.47 -23.66 21.89
CA THR A 189 -1.60 -23.47 23.35
C THR A 189 -2.89 -22.77 23.77
N GLY A 190 -3.68 -22.25 22.83
CA GLY A 190 -4.84 -21.40 23.12
C GLY A 190 -4.47 -20.02 23.70
N ASN A 191 -3.17 -19.75 23.93
CA ASN A 191 -2.71 -18.51 24.55
C ASN A 191 -2.77 -17.35 23.55
N LEU A 192 -3.41 -16.26 23.98
CA LEU A 192 -3.59 -15.03 23.22
C LEU A 192 -2.56 -13.98 23.69
N PRO A 193 -1.55 -13.61 22.87
CA PRO A 193 -0.65 -12.52 23.20
C PRO A 193 -1.40 -11.20 23.42
N SER A 194 -0.96 -10.39 24.38
CA SER A 194 -1.60 -9.09 24.70
C SER A 194 -1.60 -8.08 23.54
N TYR A 195 -0.73 -8.27 22.54
CA TYR A 195 -0.59 -7.41 21.36
C TYR A 195 -1.34 -7.95 20.12
N THR A 196 -2.25 -8.92 20.28
CA THR A 196 -2.89 -9.60 19.15
C THR A 196 -3.79 -8.68 18.33
N SER A 197 -4.51 -7.76 18.97
CA SER A 197 -5.29 -6.70 18.29
C SER A 197 -4.47 -5.92 17.25
N ILE A 198 -3.25 -5.49 17.60
CA ILE A 198 -2.35 -4.78 16.68
C ILE A 198 -1.94 -5.68 15.51
N LEU A 199 -1.72 -6.96 15.76
CA LEU A 199 -1.38 -7.92 14.70
C LEU A 199 -2.54 -8.15 13.74
N ILE A 200 -3.77 -8.19 14.27
CA ILE A 200 -5.02 -8.31 13.49
C ILE A 200 -5.17 -7.10 12.58
N GLU A 201 -5.00 -5.87 13.08
CA GLU A 201 -5.09 -4.65 12.27
C GLU A 201 -4.07 -4.64 11.12
N ASN A 202 -2.82 -5.01 11.41
CA ASN A 202 -1.78 -5.10 10.37
C ASN A 202 -2.13 -6.18 9.32
N LEU A 203 -2.59 -7.35 9.77
CA LEU A 203 -2.93 -8.45 8.88
C LEU A 203 -4.14 -8.12 7.99
N HIS A 204 -5.14 -7.44 8.56
CA HIS A 204 -6.25 -6.86 7.81
C HIS A 204 -5.76 -5.90 6.72
N ASP A 205 -4.92 -4.93 7.07
CA ASP A 205 -4.38 -3.96 6.10
C ASP A 205 -3.61 -4.67 4.98
N TYR A 206 -2.82 -5.69 5.31
CA TYR A 206 -2.04 -6.42 4.32
C TYR A 206 -2.95 -7.19 3.36
N LEU A 207 -3.95 -7.89 3.88
CA LEU A 207 -4.91 -8.64 3.09
C LEU A 207 -5.74 -7.72 2.19
N ASP A 208 -6.21 -6.59 2.72
CA ASP A 208 -6.98 -5.59 1.96
C ASP A 208 -6.17 -5.01 0.80
N VAL A 209 -4.88 -4.70 1.02
CA VAL A 209 -4.00 -4.21 -0.05
C VAL A 209 -3.79 -5.29 -1.11
N VAL A 210 -3.56 -6.54 -0.73
CA VAL A 210 -3.35 -7.64 -1.69
C VAL A 210 -4.63 -7.89 -2.50
N ILE A 211 -5.77 -8.11 -1.83
CA ILE A 211 -7.06 -8.37 -2.48
C ILE A 211 -7.47 -7.19 -3.36
N GLY A 212 -7.42 -5.96 -2.83
CA GLY A 212 -7.77 -4.76 -3.57
C GLY A 212 -6.94 -4.58 -4.84
N THR A 213 -5.63 -4.88 -4.76
CA THR A 213 -4.74 -4.82 -5.92
C THR A 213 -5.07 -5.90 -6.95
N LEU A 214 -5.34 -7.14 -6.52
CA LEU A 214 -5.74 -8.23 -7.42
C LEU A 214 -7.03 -7.90 -8.18
N ILE A 215 -8.03 -7.34 -7.48
CA ILE A 215 -9.28 -6.86 -8.08
C ILE A 215 -8.99 -5.77 -9.13
N GLU A 216 -8.15 -4.78 -8.81
CA GLU A 216 -7.79 -3.71 -9.74
C GLU A 216 -7.04 -4.22 -10.99
N LEU A 217 -6.13 -5.19 -10.82
CA LEU A 217 -5.41 -5.83 -11.92
C LEU A 217 -6.33 -6.60 -12.87
N ASN A 218 -7.38 -7.22 -12.33
CA ASN A 218 -8.34 -7.99 -13.11
C ASN A 218 -9.38 -7.09 -13.80
N ILE A 219 -10.06 -6.22 -13.05
CA ILE A 219 -11.17 -5.40 -13.57
C ILE A 219 -10.63 -4.24 -14.42
N SER A 220 -9.87 -3.35 -13.79
CA SER A 220 -9.51 -2.05 -14.37
C SER A 220 -8.46 -2.21 -15.46
N GLN A 221 -7.57 -3.20 -15.32
CA GLN A 221 -6.45 -3.39 -16.23
C GLN A 221 -6.63 -4.59 -17.17
N ARG A 222 -7.53 -5.54 -16.85
CA ARG A 222 -7.72 -6.80 -17.60
C ARG A 222 -6.40 -7.54 -17.85
N ARG A 223 -5.49 -7.50 -16.88
CA ARG A 223 -4.11 -8.00 -17.02
C ARG A 223 -3.89 -9.40 -16.47
N ILE A 224 -4.84 -9.94 -15.72
CA ILE A 224 -4.71 -11.24 -15.06
C ILE A 224 -5.99 -12.04 -15.20
N SER A 225 -5.86 -13.35 -15.43
CA SER A 225 -6.93 -14.35 -15.33
C SER A 225 -6.79 -15.23 -14.09
N THR A 226 -5.63 -15.23 -13.43
CA THR A 226 -5.37 -16.02 -12.21
C THR A 226 -4.76 -15.19 -11.09
N ILE A 227 -4.92 -15.64 -9.84
CA ILE A 227 -4.26 -15.02 -8.69
C ILE A 227 -2.73 -15.09 -8.85
N SER A 228 -2.21 -16.24 -9.28
CA SER A 228 -0.76 -16.44 -9.49
C SER A 228 -0.16 -15.45 -10.49
N GLN A 229 -0.86 -15.15 -11.59
CA GLN A 229 -0.44 -14.09 -12.51
C GLN A 229 -0.42 -12.72 -11.83
N GLY A 230 -1.38 -12.42 -10.96
CA GLY A 230 -1.41 -11.21 -10.15
C GLY A 230 -0.18 -11.04 -9.26
N PHE A 231 0.20 -12.09 -8.52
CA PHE A 231 1.41 -12.08 -7.71
C PHE A 231 2.68 -11.90 -8.57
N LYS A 232 2.79 -12.64 -9.68
CA LYS A 232 3.96 -12.51 -10.57
C LYS A 232 4.05 -11.13 -11.21
N MET A 233 2.93 -10.56 -11.61
CA MET A 233 2.85 -9.20 -12.17
C MET A 233 3.32 -8.16 -11.15
N MET A 234 2.90 -8.28 -9.89
CA MET A 234 3.32 -7.34 -8.84
C MET A 234 4.80 -7.46 -8.50
N GLU A 235 5.34 -8.68 -8.46
CA GLU A 235 6.78 -8.92 -8.33
C GLU A 235 7.57 -8.23 -9.45
N ILE A 236 7.15 -8.39 -10.71
CA ILE A 236 7.80 -7.77 -11.88
C ILE A 236 7.68 -6.25 -11.82
N ARG A 237 6.51 -5.71 -11.49
CA ARG A 237 6.28 -4.25 -11.38
C ARG A 237 7.16 -3.64 -10.31
N TYR A 238 7.19 -4.25 -9.12
CA TYR A 238 8.01 -3.74 -8.03
C TYR A 238 9.50 -3.80 -8.36
N SER A 239 9.96 -4.91 -8.96
CA SER A 239 11.35 -5.04 -9.42
C SER A 239 11.71 -4.01 -10.49
N SER A 240 10.81 -3.75 -11.44
CA SER A 240 10.97 -2.71 -12.47
C SER A 240 11.02 -1.31 -11.84
N TYR A 241 10.14 -1.03 -10.89
CA TYR A 241 10.11 0.23 -10.17
C TYR A 241 11.41 0.49 -9.40
N ARG A 242 11.91 -0.48 -8.63
CA ARG A 242 13.21 -0.37 -7.96
C ARG A 242 14.34 -0.13 -8.97
N ARG A 243 14.40 -0.91 -10.06
CA ARG A 243 15.43 -0.75 -11.09
C ARG A 243 15.44 0.64 -11.73
N LYS A 244 14.26 1.23 -11.96
CA LYS A 244 14.15 2.61 -12.45
C LYS A 244 14.77 3.60 -11.47
N LEU A 245 14.57 3.42 -10.17
CA LEU A 245 15.13 4.29 -9.14
C LEU A 245 16.64 4.08 -8.89
N GLU A 246 17.16 2.88 -9.20
CA GLU A 246 18.57 2.51 -9.04
C GLU A 246 19.47 3.02 -10.18
N VAL A 247 18.91 3.64 -11.23
CA VAL A 247 19.68 4.22 -12.34
C VAL A 247 20.72 5.21 -11.80
N LYS A 248 21.99 5.01 -12.18
CA LYS A 248 23.11 5.83 -11.71
C LYS A 248 22.88 7.30 -12.05
N ASN A 249 23.13 8.17 -11.08
CA ASN A 249 22.95 9.62 -11.20
C ASN A 249 21.51 10.07 -11.55
N LEU A 250 20.50 9.23 -11.32
CA LEU A 250 19.11 9.65 -11.48
C LEU A 250 18.79 10.80 -10.51
N GLN A 251 18.21 11.85 -11.06
CA GLN A 251 17.65 12.98 -10.32
C GLN A 251 16.19 13.14 -10.71
N PHE A 252 15.36 13.61 -9.79
CA PHE A 252 13.98 13.94 -10.12
C PHE A 252 13.94 15.17 -11.01
N LYS A 253 13.22 15.05 -12.12
CA LYS A 253 13.03 16.08 -13.12
C LYS A 253 11.58 16.08 -13.58
N GLU A 254 11.14 17.20 -14.13
CA GLU A 254 9.75 17.38 -14.55
C GLU A 254 9.27 16.31 -15.54
N ASP A 255 10.15 15.85 -16.43
CA ASP A 255 9.89 14.85 -17.46
C ASP A 255 9.86 13.40 -16.96
N ASN A 256 10.52 13.10 -15.82
CA ASN A 256 10.64 11.74 -15.31
C ASN A 256 9.74 11.42 -14.12
N ILE A 257 9.34 12.40 -13.32
CA ILE A 257 8.53 12.20 -12.11
C ILE A 257 7.22 11.50 -12.44
N ASP A 258 6.51 11.95 -13.48
CA ASP A 258 5.28 11.32 -13.93
C ASP A 258 5.50 9.83 -14.22
N SER A 259 6.56 9.48 -14.96
CA SER A 259 6.85 8.08 -15.34
C SER A 259 7.29 7.19 -14.16
N LEU A 260 7.87 7.79 -13.12
CA LEU A 260 8.37 7.10 -11.93
C LEU A 260 7.25 6.83 -10.92
N PHE A 261 6.25 7.71 -10.84
CA PHE A 261 5.21 7.64 -9.81
C PHE A 261 3.79 7.44 -10.38
N HIS A 262 3.64 7.11 -11.66
CA HIS A 262 2.34 6.81 -12.28
C HIS A 262 1.66 5.56 -11.69
#